data_AF-A0A7V1MZN2-F1
#
_entry.id   AF-A0A7V1MZN2-F1
#
_cell.length_a   1.000
_cell.length_b   1.000
_cell.length_c   1.000
_cell.angle_alpha   90.00
_cell.angle_beta   90.00
_cell.angle_gamma   90.00
#
_symmetry.space_group_name_H-M   'P 1'
#
loop_
_entity.id
_entity.type
_entity.pdbx_description
1 polymer ?
#
loop_
_entity_poly.entity_id
_entity_poly.type
_entity_poly.pdbx_seq_one_letter_code
_entity_poly.pdbx_strand_id
1 'polypeptide(L)'
;REFMYVDDMAAACVFVMKNYSNSEIINIGTGKDVTIRQLAEIIIDVAGYEGELRFDESKPDGMPRKLLDVSRLKSFGWTASTDLKAGIAKTYEWYLSALENGDIRM
;
A
#
# COMPACT_ATOMS: atom_id res chain seq x y z
N ARG A 1 -4.73 5.98 -6.48
CA ARG A 1 -4.99 5.24 -5.23
C ARG A 1 -3.74 5.33 -4.38
N GLU A 2 -3.90 5.46 -3.08
CA GLU A 2 -2.79 5.38 -2.13
C GLU A 2 -2.71 3.96 -1.55
N PHE A 3 -1.49 3.46 -1.39
CA PHE A 3 -1.19 2.18 -0.76
C PHE A 3 -0.08 2.39 0.27
N MET A 4 -0.11 1.57 1.32
CA MET A 4 0.84 1.61 2.43
C MET A 4 1.14 0.18 2.85
N TYR A 5 2.42 -0.12 3.09
CA TYR A 5 2.81 -1.44 3.58
C TYR A 5 2.36 -1.63 5.03
N VAL A 6 1.94 -2.85 5.37
CA VAL A 6 1.30 -3.13 6.67
C VAL A 6 2.24 -2.91 7.86
N ASP A 7 3.54 -3.19 7.71
CA ASP A 7 4.50 -2.95 8.79
C ASP A 7 4.71 -1.46 9.07
N ASP A 8 4.69 -0.62 8.01
CA ASP A 8 4.72 0.84 8.19
C ASP A 8 3.43 1.31 8.88
N MET A 9 2.26 0.72 8.55
CA MET A 9 1.00 1.05 9.22
C MET A 9 1.06 0.68 10.71
N ALA A 10 1.56 -0.52 11.05
CA ALA A 10 1.74 -0.95 12.42
C ALA A 10 2.72 -0.04 13.19
N ALA A 11 3.85 0.29 12.57
CA ALA A 11 4.84 1.21 13.14
C ALA A 11 4.26 2.61 13.38
N ALA A 12 3.45 3.13 12.45
CA ALA A 12 2.75 4.40 12.60
C ALA A 12 1.76 4.37 13.77
N CYS A 13 0.97 3.31 13.91
CA CYS A 13 0.03 3.14 15.03
C CYS A 13 0.76 3.19 16.39
N VAL A 14 1.87 2.45 16.51
CA VAL A 14 2.70 2.45 17.73
C VAL A 14 3.31 3.83 17.98
N PHE A 15 3.77 4.50 16.91
CA PHE A 15 4.32 5.85 17.01
C PHE A 15 3.27 6.86 17.51
N VAL A 16 2.08 6.88 16.90
CA VAL A 16 0.99 7.79 17.29
C VAL A 16 0.55 7.52 18.72
N MET A 17 0.39 6.26 19.11
CA MET A 17 0.01 5.88 20.48
C MET A 17 0.98 6.38 21.56
N LYS A 18 2.28 6.49 21.23
CA LYS A 18 3.32 6.95 22.16
C LYS A 18 3.50 8.46 22.18
N ASN A 19 3.19 9.16 21.08
CA ASN A 19 3.61 10.54 20.87
C ASN A 19 2.43 11.53 20.71
N TYR A 20 1.19 11.04 20.70
CA TYR A 20 0.02 11.86 20.44
C TYR A 20 -1.14 11.50 21.38
N SER A 21 -1.69 12.51 22.07
CA SER A 21 -2.74 12.34 23.09
C SER A 21 -3.94 13.28 22.92
N ASN A 22 -4.00 14.06 21.84
CA ASN A 22 -5.14 14.94 21.56
C ASN A 22 -6.28 14.14 20.88
N SER A 23 -7.50 14.65 20.94
CA SER A 23 -8.72 14.03 20.41
C SER A 23 -8.89 14.14 18.90
N GLU A 24 -8.09 14.97 18.24
CA GLU A 24 -8.20 15.13 16.79
C GLU A 24 -7.65 13.92 16.03
N ILE A 25 -8.22 13.65 14.86
CA ILE A 25 -7.86 12.49 14.02
C ILE A 25 -6.48 12.70 13.37
N ILE A 26 -5.69 11.61 13.30
CA ILE A 26 -4.44 11.54 12.55
C ILE A 26 -4.62 10.61 11.36
N ASN A 27 -4.41 11.12 10.15
CA ASN A 27 -4.32 10.30 8.95
C ASN A 27 -2.98 9.54 8.93
N ILE A 28 -3.04 8.22 8.72
CA ILE A 28 -1.87 7.37 8.51
C ILE A 28 -1.88 6.91 7.05
N GLY A 29 -0.83 7.27 6.33
CA GLY A 29 -0.67 7.00 4.90
C GLY A 29 0.74 7.39 4.43
N THR A 30 0.97 7.23 3.13
CA THR A 30 2.23 7.62 2.46
C THR A 30 2.15 9.06 1.90
N GLY A 31 0.94 9.57 1.67
CA GLY A 31 0.71 10.85 0.99
C GLY A 31 1.13 10.83 -0.49
N LYS A 32 1.22 9.63 -1.09
CA LYS A 32 1.53 9.42 -2.50
C LYS A 32 0.49 8.50 -3.13
N ASP A 33 -0.04 8.89 -4.29
CA ASP A 33 -0.94 8.05 -5.08
C ASP A 33 -0.29 7.53 -6.37
N VAL A 34 -0.80 6.39 -6.82
CA VAL A 34 -0.51 5.78 -8.13
C VAL A 34 -1.81 5.53 -8.89
N THR A 35 -1.73 5.50 -10.22
CA THR A 35 -2.83 5.02 -11.07
C THR A 35 -2.99 3.50 -10.92
N ILE A 36 -4.16 2.97 -11.31
CA ILE A 36 -4.37 1.51 -11.35
C ILE A 36 -3.43 0.86 -12.37
N ARG A 37 -3.16 1.54 -13.50
CA ARG A 37 -2.19 1.07 -14.49
C ARG A 37 -0.79 0.90 -13.91
N GLN A 38 -0.27 1.91 -13.23
CA GLN A 38 1.04 1.84 -12.57
C GLN A 38 1.11 0.73 -11.51
N LEU A 39 0.03 0.55 -10.74
CA LEU A 39 -0.05 -0.56 -9.79
C LEU A 39 0.06 -1.91 -10.51
N ALA A 40 -0.70 -2.12 -11.58
CA ALA A 40 -0.68 -3.37 -12.35
C ALA A 40 0.69 -3.63 -12.97
N GLU A 41 1.34 -2.60 -13.53
CA GLU A 41 2.69 -2.68 -14.10
C GLU A 41 3.73 -3.10 -13.04
N ILE A 42 3.66 -2.55 -11.82
CA ILE A 42 4.55 -2.94 -10.72
C ILE A 42 4.32 -4.40 -10.31
N ILE A 43 3.06 -4.83 -10.24
CA ILE A 43 2.74 -6.23 -9.88
C ILE A 43 3.27 -7.20 -10.95
N ILE A 44 3.10 -6.86 -12.24
CA ILE A 44 3.60 -7.67 -13.36
C ILE A 44 5.12 -7.82 -13.27
N ASP A 45 5.83 -6.71 -13.06
CA ASP A 45 7.29 -6.71 -12.92
C ASP A 45 7.76 -7.56 -11.73
N VAL A 46 7.12 -7.41 -10.57
CA VAL A 46 7.44 -8.20 -9.37
C VAL A 46 7.15 -9.69 -9.56
N ALA A 47 6.04 -10.02 -10.22
CA ALA A 47 5.62 -11.41 -10.43
C ALA A 47 6.37 -12.10 -11.59
N GLY A 48 7.16 -11.36 -12.38
CA GLY A 48 7.83 -11.89 -13.56
C GLY A 48 6.85 -12.32 -14.66
N TYR A 49 5.71 -11.64 -14.79
CA TYR A 49 4.70 -11.98 -15.78
C TYR A 49 5.07 -11.41 -17.17
N GLU A 50 5.18 -12.28 -18.18
CA GLU A 50 5.57 -11.88 -19.55
C GLU A 50 4.40 -11.72 -20.53
N GLY A 51 3.15 -11.86 -20.06
CA GLY A 51 1.97 -11.73 -20.89
C GLY A 51 1.52 -10.27 -21.12
N GLU A 52 0.38 -10.11 -21.79
CA GLU A 52 -0.17 -8.80 -22.14
C GLU A 52 -1.11 -8.25 -21.05
N LEU A 53 -0.89 -7.00 -20.62
CA LEU A 53 -1.79 -6.28 -19.74
C LEU A 53 -2.95 -5.63 -20.53
N ARG A 54 -4.18 -6.11 -20.32
CA ARG A 54 -5.40 -5.54 -20.91
C ARG A 54 -6.35 -4.98 -19.85
N PHE A 55 -6.89 -3.80 -20.11
CA PHE A 55 -7.92 -3.17 -19.29
C PHE A 55 -9.28 -3.29 -19.99
N ASP A 56 -10.31 -3.74 -19.27
CA ASP A 56 -11.67 -3.83 -19.78
C ASP A 56 -12.41 -2.50 -19.55
N GLU A 57 -12.48 -1.66 -20.58
CA GLU A 57 -13.14 -0.35 -20.54
C GLU A 57 -14.68 -0.45 -20.45
N SER A 58 -15.26 -1.65 -20.58
CA SER A 58 -16.71 -1.83 -20.35
C SER A 58 -17.08 -1.75 -18.87
N LYS A 59 -16.10 -1.85 -17.96
CA LYS A 59 -16.32 -1.76 -16.51
C LYS A 59 -16.20 -0.31 -16.03
N PRO A 60 -17.07 0.14 -15.12
CA PRO A 60 -16.99 1.48 -14.58
C PRO A 60 -15.77 1.63 -13.67
N ASP A 61 -15.11 2.78 -13.77
CA ASP A 61 -14.11 3.19 -12.81
C ASP A 61 -14.75 3.59 -11.46
N GLY A 62 -14.02 3.32 -10.37
CA GLY A 62 -14.38 3.84 -9.05
C GLY A 62 -14.01 5.32 -8.88
N MET A 63 -14.00 5.79 -7.62
CA MET A 63 -13.55 7.16 -7.27
C MET A 63 -12.24 7.52 -7.99
N PRO A 64 -12.10 8.69 -8.65
CA PRO A 64 -10.87 9.02 -9.39
C PRO A 64 -9.63 9.10 -8.49
N ARG A 65 -9.78 9.67 -7.29
CA ARG A 65 -8.68 9.84 -6.33
C ARG A 65 -9.11 9.48 -4.91
N LYS A 66 -8.22 8.78 -4.21
CA LYS A 66 -8.32 8.46 -2.78
C LYS A 66 -6.90 8.53 -2.23
N LEU A 67 -6.59 9.66 -1.59
CA LEU A 67 -5.28 10.05 -1.09
C LEU A 67 -5.48 10.85 0.20
N LEU A 68 -4.74 10.50 1.23
CA LEU A 68 -4.77 11.17 2.52
C LEU A 68 -3.80 12.36 2.55
N ASP A 69 -4.24 13.44 3.20
CA ASP A 69 -3.31 14.45 3.68
C ASP A 69 -2.65 13.95 4.97
N VAL A 70 -1.34 13.72 4.89
CA VAL A 70 -0.49 13.21 5.97
C VAL A 70 0.43 14.28 6.55
N SER A 71 0.20 15.56 6.25
CA SER A 71 1.04 16.69 6.69
C SER A 71 1.21 16.71 8.21
N ARG A 72 0.14 16.37 8.94
CA ARG A 72 0.17 16.30 10.40
C ARG A 72 1.07 15.18 10.92
N LEU A 73 0.94 13.96 10.40
CA LEU A 73 1.79 12.84 10.80
C LEU A 73 3.26 13.13 10.50
N LYS A 74 3.54 13.76 9.34
CA LYS A 74 4.88 14.24 8.97
C LYS A 74 5.42 15.29 9.94
N SER A 75 4.58 16.21 10.42
CA SER A 75 4.99 17.24 11.39
C SER A 75 5.45 16.65 12.74
N PHE A 76 4.98 15.43 13.08
CA PHE A 76 5.48 14.68 14.24
C PHE A 76 6.77 13.90 13.94
N GLY A 77 7.33 13.99 12.73
CA GLY A 77 8.57 13.32 12.35
C GLY A 77 8.38 11.87 11.88
N TRP A 78 7.15 11.46 11.57
CA TRP A 78 6.87 10.11 11.07
C TRP A 78 6.54 10.11 9.57
N THR A 79 7.19 9.23 8.82
CA THR A 79 6.92 8.95 7.40
C THR A 79 7.06 7.46 7.12
N ALA A 80 6.19 6.93 6.26
CA ALA A 80 6.32 5.57 5.76
C ALA A 80 7.66 5.40 5.03
N SER A 81 8.34 4.29 5.30
CA SER A 81 9.69 4.03 4.79
C SER A 81 9.71 3.08 3.60
N THR A 82 8.70 2.22 3.47
CA THR A 82 8.59 1.23 2.39
C THR A 82 7.92 1.86 1.19
N ASP A 83 8.60 1.85 0.04
CA ASP A 83 7.96 2.21 -1.23
C ASP A 83 7.00 1.11 -1.72
N LEU A 84 6.15 1.45 -2.69
CA LEU A 84 5.12 0.54 -3.18
C LEU A 84 5.71 -0.74 -3.79
N LYS A 85 6.79 -0.64 -4.56
CA LYS A 85 7.40 -1.80 -5.23
C LYS A 85 7.99 -2.76 -4.21
N ALA A 86 8.74 -2.24 -3.24
CA ALA A 86 9.31 -3.02 -2.14
C ALA A 86 8.22 -3.69 -1.29
N GLY A 87 7.12 -2.99 -1.00
CA GLY A 87 5.97 -3.55 -0.29
C GLY A 87 5.30 -4.69 -1.07
N ILE A 88 5.11 -4.53 -2.38
CA ILE A 88 4.54 -5.57 -3.25
C ILE A 88 5.48 -6.79 -3.35
N ALA A 89 6.79 -6.59 -3.51
CA ALA A 89 7.77 -7.67 -3.54
C ALA A 89 7.75 -8.53 -2.27
N LYS A 90 7.81 -7.90 -1.09
CA LYS A 90 7.68 -8.59 0.21
C LYS A 90 6.36 -9.35 0.34
N THR A 91 5.27 -8.74 -0.13
CA THR A 91 3.94 -9.36 -0.07
C THR A 91 3.83 -10.56 -1.02
N TYR A 92 4.46 -10.48 -2.19
CA TYR A 92 4.49 -11.56 -3.15
C TYR A 92 5.35 -12.75 -2.66
N GLU A 93 6.51 -12.48 -2.07
CA GLU A 93 7.33 -13.51 -1.42
C GLU A 93 6.56 -14.22 -0.30
N TRP A 94 5.87 -13.46 0.56
CA TRP A 94 4.99 -14.03 1.57
C TRP A 94 3.87 -14.88 0.96
N TYR A 95 3.24 -14.40 -0.11
CA TYR A 95 2.17 -15.13 -0.81
C TYR A 95 2.65 -16.48 -1.33
N LEU A 96 3.83 -16.54 -1.96
CA LEU A 96 4.42 -17.80 -2.45
C LEU A 96 4.69 -18.79 -1.31
N SER A 97 5.27 -18.32 -0.20
CA SER A 97 5.53 -19.16 0.96
C SER A 97 4.24 -19.67 1.61
N ALA A 98 3.23 -18.80 1.78
CA ALA A 98 1.94 -19.18 2.33
C ALA A 98 1.18 -20.15 1.41
N LEU A 99 1.35 -20.04 0.09
CA LEU A 99 0.78 -20.97 -0.87
C LEU A 99 1.43 -22.37 -0.76
N GLU A 100 2.75 -22.42 -0.64
CA GLU A 100 3.51 -23.68 -0.44
C GLU A 100 3.12 -24.38 0.88
N ASN A 101 2.89 -23.60 1.94
CA ASN A 101 2.49 -24.12 3.25
C ASN A 101 1.00 -24.54 3.34
N GLY A 102 0.18 -24.20 2.34
CA GLY A 102 -1.26 -24.45 2.38
C GLY A 102 -2.04 -23.51 3.31
N ASP A 103 -1.45 -22.36 3.68
CA ASP A 103 -2.06 -21.36 4.55
C ASP A 103 -3.09 -20.48 3.82
N ILE A 104 -3.01 -20.43 2.49
CA ILE A 104 -3.94 -19.68 1.64
C ILE A 104 -5.19 -20.50 1.37
N ARG A 105 -6.33 -19.99 1.83
CA ARG A 105 -7.65 -20.48 1.39
C ARG A 105 -7.93 -19.93 -0.01
N MET A 106 -7.86 -20.80 -1.01
CA MET A 106 -8.34 -20.54 -2.38
C MET A 106 -9.85 -20.74 -2.49
#